data_AF-A0A328SQP8-F1
#
_entry.id   AF-A0A328SQP8-F1
#
_cell.length_a   1.000
_cell.length_b   1.000
_cell.length_c   1.000
_cell.angle_alpha   90.00
_cell.angle_beta   90.00
_cell.angle_gamma   90.00
#
_symmetry.space_group_name_H-M   'P 1'
#
loop_
_entity.id
_entity.type
_entity.pdbx_description
1 polymer ?
#
loop_
_entity_poly.entity_id
_entity_poly.type
_entity_poly.pdbx_seq_one_letter_code
_entity_poly.pdbx_strand_id
1 'polypeptide(L)'
;MEIELKPSSNYERKLFYREEWDVNDVPDFVLNSLTSREFGFDHYGQGPNDRYKTFQDTLRLKRFIKAKQPFASYCSVAFYKNPNQRKGWQKSELVFDVDAKDIPIRTCDCDEGQVCDVCLNQAKEIVLMIRDVLKGEMGLKNINMIYSGRGYHVRVLDENIMEASSELRGQIVQYVIGAKEPDLTNSLGFTNIQPFIIPYGYSKNFTKWSKYTILHLNKKSKLDNVNNKLLNDVLKHRHFLQNDGWGLFRSNIGPIRFQKVLSAVARVNMNITDTKVSIDLKRILRLPSTLHSKVSMKSTLIKNIETFDPFDDAVPKFVYERR
;
A
#
# COMPACT_ATOMS: atom_id res chain seq x y z
N MET A 1 16.08 21.18 9.09
CA MET A 1 17.13 20.15 8.94
C MET A 1 16.55 19.11 8.02
N GLU A 2 17.14 18.89 6.85
CA GLU A 2 16.60 18.00 5.83
C GLU A 2 16.87 16.54 6.23
N ILE A 3 15.82 15.73 6.34
CA ILE A 3 15.94 14.33 6.79
C ILE A 3 16.33 13.45 5.61
N GLU A 4 17.51 12.86 5.71
CA GLU A 4 18.04 11.97 4.68
C GLU A 4 17.64 10.50 4.93
N LEU A 5 16.99 9.88 3.93
CA LEU A 5 16.59 8.48 3.97
C LEU A 5 17.78 7.56 3.65
N LYS A 6 18.57 7.21 4.66
CA LYS A 6 19.73 6.32 4.54
C LYS A 6 19.69 5.12 5.50
N PRO A 7 20.47 4.06 5.23
CA PRO A 7 20.53 2.90 6.12
C PRO A 7 21.05 3.26 7.53
N SER A 8 20.49 2.62 8.55
CA SER A 8 20.93 2.77 9.93
C SER A 8 22.12 1.85 10.24
N SER A 9 23.13 2.38 10.92
CA SER A 9 24.25 1.59 11.46
C SER A 9 23.80 0.64 12.58
N ASN A 10 24.64 -0.33 12.93
CA ASN A 10 24.37 -1.20 14.08
C ASN A 10 24.24 -0.41 15.40
N TYR A 11 25.00 0.67 15.54
CA TYR A 11 24.95 1.55 16.71
C TYR A 11 23.61 2.28 16.80
N GLU A 12 23.13 2.85 15.70
CA GLU A 12 21.83 3.54 15.65
C GLU A 12 20.66 2.61 15.93
N ARG A 13 20.68 1.37 15.39
CA ARG A 13 19.66 0.36 15.73
C ARG A 13 19.67 0.02 17.22
N LYS A 14 20.85 -0.12 17.80
CA LYS A 14 21.02 -0.38 19.24
C LYS A 14 20.46 0.78 20.07
N LEU A 15 20.79 2.02 19.70
CA LEU A 15 20.29 3.23 20.34
C LEU A 15 18.76 3.27 20.29
N PHE A 16 18.18 3.14 19.10
CA PHE A 16 16.73 3.12 18.89
C PHE A 16 16.03 2.09 19.77
N TYR A 17 16.40 0.80 19.70
CA TYR A 17 15.67 -0.23 20.44
C TYR A 17 15.90 -0.19 21.95
N ARG A 18 17.03 0.34 22.42
CA ARG A 18 17.31 0.44 23.86
C ARG A 18 16.61 1.64 24.48
N GLU A 19 16.74 2.80 23.84
CA GLU A 19 16.43 4.10 24.44
C GLU A 19 15.12 4.73 23.93
N GLU A 20 14.74 4.47 22.68
CA GLU A 20 13.57 5.10 22.07
C GLU A 20 12.35 4.18 21.97
N TRP A 21 12.54 2.93 21.55
CA TRP A 21 11.45 2.01 21.27
C TRP A 21 10.79 1.50 22.56
N ASP A 22 9.47 1.61 22.63
CA ASP A 22 8.64 0.94 23.62
C ASP A 22 7.63 -0.02 22.96
N VAL A 23 7.37 -1.14 23.65
CA VAL A 23 6.42 -2.14 23.19
C VAL A 23 4.98 -1.61 23.20
N ASN A 24 4.71 -0.59 24.02
CA ASN A 24 3.40 0.06 24.10
C ASN A 24 3.06 0.86 22.84
N ASP A 25 4.04 1.19 21.99
CA ASP A 25 3.80 1.83 20.70
C ASP A 25 3.33 0.83 19.63
N VAL A 26 3.43 -0.48 19.91
CA VAL A 26 2.87 -1.52 19.03
C VAL A 26 1.33 -1.43 19.13
N PRO A 27 0.61 -1.39 18.00
CA PRO A 27 -0.85 -1.25 18.00
C PRO A 27 -1.57 -2.35 18.77
N ASP A 28 -2.64 -1.98 19.48
CA ASP A 28 -3.46 -2.89 20.27
C ASP A 28 -3.99 -4.07 19.46
N PHE A 29 -4.35 -3.86 18.18
CA PHE A 29 -4.82 -4.96 17.34
C PHE A 29 -3.77 -6.06 17.09
N VAL A 30 -2.47 -5.73 17.23
CA VAL A 30 -1.38 -6.71 17.21
C VAL A 30 -1.16 -7.29 18.61
N LEU A 31 -1.12 -6.44 19.64
CA LEU A 31 -0.85 -6.88 21.01
C LEU A 31 -1.95 -7.80 21.57
N ASN A 32 -3.22 -7.51 21.28
CA ASN A 32 -4.38 -8.30 21.70
C ASN A 32 -4.43 -9.68 21.02
N SER A 33 -3.63 -9.90 19.97
CA SER A 33 -3.58 -11.17 19.23
C SER A 33 -2.17 -11.75 19.15
N LEU A 34 -1.29 -11.34 20.07
CA LEU A 34 0.10 -11.76 20.13
C LEU A 34 0.29 -13.29 20.10
N THR A 35 -0.55 -14.01 20.87
CA THR A 35 -0.45 -15.47 21.05
C THR A 35 -0.93 -16.28 19.86
N SER A 36 -1.70 -15.68 18.94
CA SER A 36 -2.22 -16.33 17.74
C SER A 36 -1.44 -15.94 16.47
N ARG A 37 -0.41 -15.10 16.60
CA ARG A 37 0.40 -14.63 15.46
C ARG A 37 1.79 -15.23 15.43
N GLU A 38 2.31 -15.34 14.23
CA GLU A 38 3.70 -15.67 13.96
C GLU A 38 4.52 -14.38 13.82
N PHE A 39 5.72 -14.38 14.39
CA PHE A 39 6.68 -13.30 14.27
C PHE A 39 7.91 -13.76 13.51
N GLY A 40 8.41 -12.88 12.65
CA GLY A 40 9.60 -13.08 11.85
C GLY A 40 10.59 -11.95 12.07
N PHE A 41 11.89 -12.27 12.07
CA PHE A 41 12.94 -11.27 12.26
C PHE A 41 14.03 -11.42 11.22
N ASP A 42 14.52 -10.28 10.76
CA ASP A 42 15.76 -10.14 10.02
C ASP A 42 16.79 -9.50 10.96
N HIS A 43 17.87 -10.20 11.26
CA HIS A 43 18.91 -9.71 12.17
C HIS A 43 20.00 -8.93 11.45
N TYR A 44 20.20 -9.17 10.15
CA TYR A 44 21.39 -8.75 9.40
C TYR A 44 21.11 -8.07 8.05
N GLY A 45 19.85 -7.85 7.68
CA GLY A 45 19.46 -7.27 6.40
C GLY A 45 19.37 -8.28 5.25
N GLN A 46 19.33 -9.58 5.54
CA GLN A 46 19.30 -10.67 4.56
C GLN A 46 17.88 -11.23 4.33
N GLY A 47 16.86 -10.58 4.90
CA GLY A 47 15.48 -11.04 4.88
C GLY A 47 15.07 -11.73 6.19
N PRO A 48 13.76 -11.94 6.38
CA PRO A 48 13.18 -12.45 7.62
C PRO A 48 13.41 -13.96 7.76
N ASN A 49 14.65 -14.38 8.00
CA ASN A 49 15.03 -15.80 8.10
C ASN A 49 14.67 -16.41 9.47
N ASP A 50 14.63 -15.60 10.53
CA ASP A 50 14.26 -16.05 11.87
C ASP A 50 12.73 -16.05 12.02
N ARG A 51 12.10 -17.10 11.50
CA ARG A 51 10.63 -17.28 11.41
C ARG A 51 10.05 -18.10 12.55
N TYR A 52 8.72 -18.20 12.59
CA TYR A 52 7.96 -19.07 13.48
C TYR A 52 8.07 -18.72 14.97
N LYS A 53 8.49 -17.49 15.28
CA LYS A 53 8.55 -17.02 16.67
C LYS A 53 7.15 -16.71 17.18
N THR A 54 6.95 -16.97 18.45
CA THR A 54 5.70 -16.67 19.16
C THR A 54 6.03 -16.07 20.50
N PHE A 55 5.14 -15.22 21.00
CA PHE A 55 5.29 -14.56 22.28
C PHE A 55 4.00 -14.76 23.07
N GLN A 56 4.14 -15.11 24.36
CA GLN A 56 2.99 -15.33 25.24
C GLN A 56 2.47 -14.02 25.83
N ASP A 57 3.32 -13.01 25.91
CA ASP A 57 3.03 -11.71 26.50
C ASP A 57 3.91 -10.61 25.89
N THR A 58 3.50 -9.35 26.07
CA THR A 58 4.18 -8.14 25.60
C THR A 58 5.60 -8.02 26.17
N LEU A 59 5.83 -8.49 27.40
CA LEU A 59 7.13 -8.43 28.07
C LEU A 59 8.17 -9.32 27.38
N ARG A 60 7.80 -10.51 26.92
CA ARG A 60 8.67 -11.42 26.16
C ARG A 60 9.00 -10.84 24.79
N LEU A 61 8.04 -10.24 24.10
CA LEU A 61 8.30 -9.52 22.84
C LEU A 61 9.28 -8.36 23.07
N LYS A 62 9.04 -7.54 24.09
CA LYS A 62 9.90 -6.42 24.48
C LYS A 62 11.34 -6.87 24.75
N ARG A 63 11.51 -7.89 25.60
CA ARG A 63 12.83 -8.44 25.95
C ARG A 63 13.55 -8.97 24.71
N PHE A 64 12.85 -9.68 23.84
CA PHE A 64 13.43 -10.22 22.61
C PHE A 64 13.93 -9.10 21.68
N ILE A 65 13.09 -8.10 21.38
CA ILE A 65 13.46 -7.00 20.48
C ILE A 65 14.61 -6.18 21.06
N LYS A 66 14.58 -5.82 22.35
CA LYS A 66 15.68 -5.06 22.98
C LYS A 66 17.00 -5.84 23.04
N ALA A 67 16.94 -7.16 23.21
CA ALA A 67 18.12 -8.01 23.22
C ALA A 67 18.70 -8.21 21.81
N LYS A 68 17.85 -8.50 20.82
CA LYS A 68 18.27 -8.85 19.45
C LYS A 68 18.52 -7.65 18.55
N GLN A 69 17.88 -6.51 18.79
CA GLN A 69 18.01 -5.28 18.00
C GLN A 69 17.92 -5.56 16.48
N PRO A 70 16.84 -6.24 16.04
CA PRO A 70 16.76 -6.78 14.68
C PRO A 70 16.81 -5.67 13.62
N PHE A 71 17.42 -5.99 12.48
CA PHE A 71 17.40 -5.14 11.29
C PHE A 71 15.97 -4.87 10.80
N ALA A 72 15.09 -5.87 10.86
CA ALA A 72 13.66 -5.69 10.64
C ALA A 72 12.83 -6.70 11.44
N SER A 73 11.69 -6.25 11.95
CA SER A 73 10.74 -7.10 12.67
C SER A 73 9.44 -7.20 11.87
N TYR A 74 8.84 -8.39 11.88
CA TYR A 74 7.63 -8.70 11.14
C TYR A 74 6.65 -9.47 12.00
N CYS A 75 5.37 -9.34 11.66
CA CYS A 75 4.27 -10.06 12.29
C CYS A 75 3.32 -10.56 11.22
N SER A 76 2.77 -11.76 11.39
CA SER A 76 1.80 -12.32 10.46
C SER A 76 0.52 -11.50 10.48
N VAL A 77 -0.05 -11.30 9.30
CA VAL A 77 -1.44 -10.80 9.16
C VAL A 77 -2.45 -11.91 9.47
N ALA A 78 -1.98 -13.15 9.50
CA ALA A 78 -2.74 -14.35 9.78
C ALA A 78 -2.78 -14.69 11.27
N PHE A 79 -3.87 -15.33 11.67
CA PHE A 79 -4.12 -15.85 13.00
C PHE A 79 -4.13 -17.38 12.95
N TYR A 80 -3.47 -18.02 13.90
CA TYR A 80 -3.27 -19.45 13.97
C TYR A 80 -3.59 -20.00 15.35
N LYS A 81 -4.12 -21.22 15.40
CA LYS A 81 -4.16 -22.03 16.63
C LYS A 81 -2.76 -22.42 17.10
N ASN A 82 -1.85 -22.74 16.16
CA ASN A 82 -0.46 -23.10 16.42
C ASN A 82 0.50 -22.23 15.58
N PRO A 83 0.79 -20.98 15.99
CA PRO A 83 1.55 -20.03 15.17
C PRO A 83 3.03 -20.43 14.98
N ASN A 84 3.64 -21.13 15.93
CA ASN A 84 5.00 -21.67 15.82
C ASN A 84 5.17 -22.71 14.71
N GLN A 85 4.08 -23.23 14.16
CA GLN A 85 4.06 -24.14 13.01
C GLN A 85 3.26 -23.59 11.84
N ARG A 86 2.66 -22.39 11.98
CA ARG A 86 1.66 -21.82 11.05
C ARG A 86 0.54 -22.82 10.69
N LYS A 87 0.11 -23.61 11.68
CA LYS A 87 -0.96 -24.62 11.57
C LYS A 87 -2.24 -24.17 12.27
N GLY A 88 -3.37 -24.68 11.78
CA GLY A 88 -4.69 -24.28 12.26
C GLY A 88 -4.95 -22.81 11.97
N TRP A 89 -4.80 -22.40 10.70
CA TRP A 89 -5.17 -21.05 10.26
C TRP A 89 -6.63 -20.79 10.61
N GLN A 90 -6.91 -19.62 11.19
CA GLN A 90 -8.25 -19.23 11.64
C GLN A 90 -8.83 -18.13 10.75
N LYS A 91 -8.07 -17.06 10.54
CA LYS A 91 -8.44 -15.89 9.73
C LYS A 91 -7.19 -15.07 9.39
N SER A 92 -7.32 -14.05 8.56
CA SER A 92 -6.22 -13.15 8.18
C SER A 92 -6.72 -11.74 7.92
N GLU A 93 -5.99 -10.71 8.35
CA GLU A 93 -6.27 -9.32 7.93
C GLU A 93 -6.32 -9.24 6.40
N LEU A 94 -7.21 -8.42 5.83
CA LEU A 94 -7.10 -8.00 4.43
C LEU A 94 -6.11 -6.85 4.37
N VAL A 95 -5.07 -7.01 3.54
CA VAL A 95 -3.97 -6.06 3.49
C VAL A 95 -3.74 -5.54 2.09
N PHE A 96 -3.38 -4.26 1.99
CA PHE A 96 -2.88 -3.63 0.77
C PHE A 96 -1.52 -3.04 1.10
N ASP A 97 -0.55 -3.23 0.21
CA ASP A 97 0.83 -2.73 0.36
C ASP A 97 1.17 -1.87 -0.85
N VAL A 98 1.38 -0.58 -0.57
CA VAL A 98 1.73 0.45 -1.53
C VAL A 98 3.13 0.93 -1.18
N ASP A 99 4.13 0.35 -1.86
CA ASP A 99 5.53 0.76 -1.73
C ASP A 99 5.82 1.91 -2.70
N ALA A 100 6.27 3.06 -2.20
CA ALA A 100 6.46 4.26 -3.01
C ALA A 100 7.52 4.07 -4.10
N LYS A 101 8.44 3.12 -3.92
CA LYS A 101 9.47 2.81 -4.91
C LYS A 101 8.91 2.07 -6.13
N ASP A 102 7.80 1.35 -5.97
CA ASP A 102 7.19 0.48 -6.98
C ASP A 102 5.94 1.10 -7.64
N ILE A 103 5.61 2.35 -7.31
CA ILE A 103 4.50 3.05 -7.97
C ILE A 103 4.75 3.03 -9.48
N PRO A 104 3.80 2.55 -10.30
CA PRO A 104 4.05 2.31 -11.73
C PRO A 104 4.29 3.60 -12.52
N ILE A 105 3.67 4.71 -12.09
CA ILE A 105 3.80 6.04 -12.69
C ILE A 105 4.21 7.03 -11.59
N ARG A 106 5.53 7.19 -11.39
CA ARG A 106 6.09 8.14 -10.42
C ARG A 106 6.12 9.55 -11.02
N THR A 107 5.84 10.54 -10.18
CA THR A 107 5.99 11.97 -10.51
C THR A 107 7.37 12.54 -10.18
N CYS A 108 8.19 11.79 -9.44
CA CYS A 108 9.59 12.08 -9.16
C CYS A 108 10.54 11.30 -10.07
N ASP A 109 11.79 11.75 -10.17
CA ASP A 109 12.87 11.11 -10.93
C ASP A 109 13.86 10.31 -10.03
N CYS A 110 13.40 9.75 -8.91
CA CYS A 110 14.28 8.92 -8.06
C CYS A 110 14.78 7.68 -8.80
N ASP A 111 16.00 7.26 -8.44
CA ASP A 111 16.58 6.00 -8.89
C ASP A 111 15.79 4.77 -8.41
N GLU A 112 16.06 3.63 -9.05
CA GLU A 112 15.43 2.36 -8.72
C GLU A 112 15.64 1.99 -7.25
N GLY A 113 14.53 1.68 -6.56
CA GLY A 113 14.53 1.30 -5.15
C GLY A 113 14.64 2.45 -4.14
N GLN A 114 14.88 3.68 -4.60
CA GLN A 114 14.92 4.90 -3.77
C GLN A 114 13.55 5.57 -3.67
N VAL A 115 13.32 6.26 -2.57
CA VAL A 115 12.09 7.01 -2.28
C VAL A 115 12.43 8.41 -1.80
N CYS A 116 11.54 9.37 -2.04
CA CYS A 116 11.59 10.74 -1.58
C CYS A 116 10.21 11.17 -1.03
N ASP A 117 10.12 12.39 -0.54
CA ASP A 117 8.89 13.05 -0.13
C ASP A 117 7.79 13.04 -1.20
N VAL A 118 8.14 13.31 -2.47
CA VAL A 118 7.18 13.35 -3.58
C VAL A 118 6.50 12.00 -3.79
N CYS A 119 7.25 10.89 -3.89
CA CYS A 119 6.63 9.58 -4.10
C CYS A 119 5.99 9.02 -2.83
N LEU A 120 6.46 9.39 -1.64
CA LEU A 120 5.79 9.06 -0.39
C LEU A 120 4.44 9.77 -0.28
N ASN A 121 4.34 11.03 -0.69
CA ASN A 121 3.07 11.73 -0.81
C ASN A 121 2.17 11.11 -1.87
N GLN A 122 2.72 10.69 -3.01
CA GLN A 122 1.96 9.95 -4.01
C GLN A 122 1.43 8.60 -3.47
N ALA A 123 2.24 7.86 -2.70
CA ALA A 123 1.81 6.62 -2.05
C ALA A 123 0.70 6.90 -1.01
N LYS A 124 0.78 8.01 -0.28
CA LYS A 124 -0.23 8.50 0.64
C LYS A 124 -1.56 8.76 -0.08
N GLU A 125 -1.55 9.48 -1.20
CA GLU A 125 -2.74 9.70 -2.03
C GLU A 125 -3.38 8.39 -2.51
N ILE A 126 -2.57 7.42 -2.94
CA ILE A 126 -3.04 6.10 -3.36
C ILE A 126 -3.74 5.37 -2.20
N VAL A 127 -3.16 5.33 -1.00
CA VAL A 127 -3.81 4.66 0.14
C VAL A 127 -5.06 5.40 0.63
N LEU A 128 -5.13 6.72 0.46
CA LEU A 128 -6.36 7.50 0.70
C LEU A 128 -7.47 7.06 -0.26
N MET A 129 -7.16 6.92 -1.55
CA MET A 129 -8.11 6.42 -2.54
C MET A 129 -8.58 4.99 -2.22
N ILE A 130 -7.65 4.10 -1.82
CA ILE A 130 -7.97 2.73 -1.38
C ILE A 130 -8.91 2.76 -0.17
N ARG A 131 -8.57 3.53 0.87
CA ARG A 131 -9.38 3.69 2.10
C ARG A 131 -10.79 4.17 1.77
N ASP A 132 -10.92 5.16 0.88
CA ASP A 132 -12.21 5.73 0.52
C ASP A 132 -13.14 4.68 -0.11
N VAL A 133 -12.60 3.79 -0.96
CA VAL A 133 -13.38 2.71 -1.58
C VAL A 133 -13.76 1.65 -0.53
N LEU A 134 -12.81 1.21 0.29
CA LEU A 134 -13.05 0.22 1.34
C LEU A 134 -14.13 0.70 2.34
N LYS A 135 -14.06 1.97 2.74
CA LYS A 135 -15.01 2.56 3.69
C LYS A 135 -16.34 2.92 3.03
N GLY A 136 -16.30 3.62 1.91
CA GLY A 136 -17.48 4.21 1.26
C GLY A 136 -18.31 3.23 0.46
N GLU A 137 -17.66 2.30 -0.27
CA GLU A 137 -18.37 1.37 -1.15
C GLU A 137 -18.53 -0.03 -0.53
N MET A 138 -17.56 -0.48 0.27
CA MET A 138 -17.61 -1.80 0.92
C MET A 138 -18.09 -1.76 2.38
N GLY A 139 -18.24 -0.57 2.97
CA GLY A 139 -18.76 -0.41 4.33
C GLY A 139 -17.82 -0.92 5.44
N LEU A 140 -16.54 -1.13 5.13
CA LEU A 140 -15.54 -1.63 6.08
C LEU A 140 -15.16 -0.51 7.06
N LYS A 141 -15.08 -0.87 8.35
CA LYS A 141 -14.94 0.12 9.44
C LYS A 141 -13.58 0.05 10.10
N ASN A 142 -13.03 -1.15 10.29
CA ASN A 142 -11.80 -1.37 11.03
C ASN A 142 -10.58 -1.34 10.10
N ILE A 143 -10.29 -0.15 9.57
CA ILE A 143 -9.22 0.11 8.61
C ILE A 143 -8.07 0.81 9.33
N ASN A 144 -6.91 0.16 9.40
CA ASN A 144 -5.70 0.67 10.03
C ASN A 144 -4.66 0.98 8.95
N MET A 145 -4.16 2.21 8.92
CA MET A 145 -3.10 2.63 7.99
C MET A 145 -1.77 2.72 8.73
N ILE A 146 -0.72 2.18 8.13
CA ILE A 146 0.61 2.12 8.74
C ILE A 146 1.61 2.61 7.72
N TYR A 147 2.41 3.62 8.08
CA TYR A 147 3.60 3.95 7.32
C TYR A 147 4.64 2.87 7.54
N SER A 148 5.09 2.20 6.48
CA SER A 148 6.00 1.06 6.56
C SER A 148 7.48 1.47 6.58
N GLY A 149 7.79 2.74 6.29
CA GLY A 149 9.13 3.28 6.13
C GLY A 149 9.45 3.72 4.69
N ARG A 150 8.89 3.05 3.68
CA ARG A 150 9.05 3.43 2.25
C ARG A 150 7.72 3.52 1.50
N GLY A 151 6.62 3.43 2.22
CA GLY A 151 5.29 3.31 1.68
C GLY A 151 4.30 3.07 2.81
N TYR A 152 3.16 2.50 2.47
CA TYR A 152 2.04 2.40 3.38
C TYR A 152 1.38 1.03 3.27
N HIS A 153 0.98 0.51 4.43
CA HIS A 153 0.11 -0.64 4.52
C HIS A 153 -1.30 -0.18 4.92
N VAL A 154 -2.32 -0.72 4.26
CA VAL A 154 -3.71 -0.65 4.72
C VAL A 154 -4.06 -2.03 5.27
N ARG A 155 -4.46 -2.14 6.53
CA ARG A 155 -4.85 -3.39 7.19
C ARG A 155 -6.30 -3.30 7.64
N VAL A 156 -7.14 -4.18 7.11
CA VAL A 156 -8.57 -4.26 7.41
C VAL A 156 -8.84 -5.45 8.31
N LEU A 157 -9.47 -5.19 9.46
CA LEU A 157 -9.72 -6.15 10.53
C LEU A 157 -11.22 -6.38 10.80
N ASP A 158 -12.09 -6.00 9.88
CA ASP A 158 -13.51 -6.35 9.93
C ASP A 158 -13.68 -7.88 9.88
N GLU A 159 -14.48 -8.45 10.77
CA GLU A 159 -14.59 -9.92 10.91
C GLU A 159 -14.99 -10.61 9.61
N ASN A 160 -15.98 -10.05 8.92
CA ASN A 160 -16.52 -10.57 7.66
C ASN A 160 -15.46 -10.70 6.55
N ILE A 161 -14.44 -9.84 6.54
CA ILE A 161 -13.41 -9.85 5.48
C ILE A 161 -12.22 -10.73 5.85
N MET A 162 -11.99 -10.99 7.14
CA MET A 162 -10.80 -11.72 7.56
C MET A 162 -10.85 -13.22 7.19
N GLU A 163 -12.03 -13.75 6.94
CA GLU A 163 -12.25 -15.13 6.48
C GLU A 163 -12.28 -15.26 4.95
N ALA A 164 -12.18 -14.14 4.21
CA ALA A 164 -12.21 -14.13 2.76
C ALA A 164 -11.10 -15.02 2.16
N SER A 165 -11.47 -15.83 1.15
CA SER A 165 -10.52 -16.67 0.42
C SER A 165 -9.54 -15.83 -0.41
N SER A 166 -8.46 -16.46 -0.86
CA SER A 166 -7.47 -15.82 -1.73
C SER A 166 -8.09 -15.28 -3.03
N GLU A 167 -9.06 -16.00 -3.60
CA GLU A 167 -9.80 -15.62 -4.80
C GLU A 167 -10.65 -14.38 -4.57
N LEU A 168 -11.43 -14.35 -3.48
CA LEU A 168 -12.25 -13.21 -3.12
C LEU A 168 -11.39 -11.97 -2.85
N ARG A 169 -10.25 -12.15 -2.15
CA ARG A 169 -9.27 -11.07 -1.94
C ARG A 169 -8.73 -10.52 -3.26
N GLY A 170 -8.43 -11.39 -4.22
CA GLY A 170 -8.01 -10.98 -5.56
C GLY A 170 -9.07 -10.12 -6.26
N GLN A 171 -10.35 -10.49 -6.16
CA GLN A 171 -11.46 -9.69 -6.72
C GLN A 171 -11.61 -8.35 -6.00
N ILE A 172 -11.53 -8.33 -4.67
CA ILE A 172 -11.56 -7.10 -3.86
C ILE A 172 -10.42 -6.17 -4.29
N VAL A 173 -9.20 -6.68 -4.45
CA VAL A 173 -8.04 -5.88 -4.87
C VAL A 173 -8.28 -5.25 -6.24
N GLN A 174 -8.72 -6.05 -7.22
CA GLN A 174 -9.03 -5.54 -8.56
C GLN A 174 -10.13 -4.48 -8.54
N TYR A 175 -11.16 -4.69 -7.71
CA TYR A 175 -12.23 -3.71 -7.52
C TYR A 175 -11.66 -2.42 -6.95
N VAL A 176 -10.93 -2.51 -5.84
CA VAL A 176 -10.47 -1.36 -5.05
C VAL A 176 -9.58 -0.44 -5.86
N ILE A 177 -8.67 -0.98 -6.68
CA ILE A 177 -7.71 -0.20 -7.47
C ILE A 177 -8.19 0.09 -8.92
N GLY A 178 -9.40 -0.33 -9.30
CA GLY A 178 -9.91 -0.11 -10.65
C GLY A 178 -9.05 -0.79 -11.73
N ALA A 179 -8.60 -2.03 -11.49
CA ALA A 179 -7.69 -2.77 -12.37
C ALA A 179 -8.37 -3.53 -13.52
N LYS A 180 -9.70 -3.55 -13.57
CA LYS A 180 -10.48 -4.24 -14.59
C LYS A 180 -11.40 -3.26 -15.32
N GLU A 181 -11.51 -3.37 -16.63
CA GLU A 181 -12.53 -2.59 -17.35
C GLU A 181 -13.94 -3.03 -16.93
N PRO A 182 -14.86 -2.11 -16.63
CA PRO A 182 -16.25 -2.46 -16.37
C PRO A 182 -16.86 -3.12 -17.60
N ASP A 183 -17.50 -4.27 -17.41
CA ASP A 183 -18.34 -4.87 -18.45
C ASP A 183 -19.67 -4.10 -18.47
N LEU A 184 -19.85 -3.30 -19.52
CA LEU A 184 -21.03 -2.48 -19.75
C LEU A 184 -21.91 -3.03 -20.86
N THR A 185 -21.67 -4.28 -21.27
CA THR A 185 -22.56 -4.97 -22.20
C THR A 185 -23.91 -5.20 -21.53
N ASN A 186 -24.98 -5.03 -22.28
CA ASN A 186 -26.32 -5.32 -21.79
C ASN A 186 -27.12 -6.09 -22.84
N SER A 187 -28.13 -6.80 -22.36
CA SER A 187 -29.09 -7.56 -23.18
C SER A 187 -29.91 -6.69 -24.13
N LEU A 188 -29.90 -5.37 -23.91
CA LEU A 188 -30.57 -4.36 -24.75
C LEU A 188 -29.71 -3.92 -25.95
N GLY A 189 -28.47 -4.41 -26.07
CA GLY A 189 -27.59 -4.13 -27.22
C GLY A 189 -26.93 -2.75 -27.20
N PHE A 190 -26.99 -2.00 -26.09
CA PHE A 190 -26.24 -0.74 -25.98
C PHE A 190 -24.75 -1.05 -25.73
N THR A 191 -23.95 -1.05 -26.78
CA THR A 191 -22.51 -1.37 -26.72
C THR A 191 -21.60 -0.17 -26.45
N ASN A 192 -22.15 1.04 -26.34
CA ASN A 192 -21.38 2.28 -26.31
C ASN A 192 -21.45 3.05 -24.98
N ILE A 193 -22.07 2.51 -23.93
CA ILE A 193 -22.07 3.15 -22.62
C ILE A 193 -20.63 3.22 -22.12
N GLN A 194 -20.20 4.41 -21.70
CA GLN A 194 -18.84 4.62 -21.21
C GLN A 194 -18.82 4.58 -19.67
N PRO A 195 -17.75 4.07 -19.03
CA PRO A 195 -17.67 3.98 -17.57
C PRO A 195 -17.94 5.30 -16.85
N PHE A 196 -17.47 6.42 -17.40
CA PHE A 196 -17.61 7.74 -16.80
C PHE A 196 -19.04 8.28 -16.78
N ILE A 197 -20.00 7.61 -17.44
CA ILE A 197 -21.42 7.98 -17.43
C ILE A 197 -22.11 7.46 -16.17
N ILE A 198 -21.62 6.36 -15.58
CA ILE A 198 -22.26 5.68 -14.45
C ILE A 198 -21.63 6.20 -13.13
N PRO A 199 -22.34 7.01 -12.32
CA PRO A 199 -21.75 7.73 -11.20
C PRO A 199 -21.73 6.94 -9.88
N TYR A 200 -21.90 5.61 -9.94
CA TYR A 200 -21.94 4.74 -8.77
C TYR A 200 -21.23 3.39 -9.03
N GLY A 201 -20.96 2.68 -7.92
CA GLY A 201 -20.34 1.35 -7.92
C GLY A 201 -19.00 1.31 -8.66
N TYR A 202 -18.70 0.16 -9.24
CA TYR A 202 -17.40 -0.09 -9.85
C TYR A 202 -17.05 0.89 -10.99
N SER A 203 -18.02 1.30 -11.80
CA SER A 203 -17.79 2.25 -12.90
C SER A 203 -17.30 3.61 -12.40
N LYS A 204 -17.86 4.09 -11.28
CA LYS A 204 -17.39 5.31 -10.62
C LYS A 204 -15.96 5.15 -10.12
N ASN A 205 -15.69 4.04 -9.42
CA ASN A 205 -14.35 3.78 -8.88
C ASN A 205 -13.31 3.66 -10.00
N PHE A 206 -13.60 2.87 -11.04
CA PHE A 206 -12.76 2.73 -12.22
C PHE A 206 -12.48 4.07 -12.90
N THR A 207 -13.50 4.93 -13.03
CA THR A 207 -13.35 6.27 -13.58
C THR A 207 -12.45 7.15 -12.70
N LYS A 208 -12.61 7.11 -11.36
CA LYS A 208 -11.76 7.84 -10.41
C LYS A 208 -10.29 7.42 -10.51
N TRP A 209 -10.02 6.12 -10.52
CA TRP A 209 -8.66 5.60 -10.72
C TRP A 209 -8.10 5.93 -12.10
N SER A 210 -8.92 5.83 -13.14
CA SER A 210 -8.49 6.17 -14.50
C SER A 210 -8.11 7.65 -14.62
N LYS A 211 -8.90 8.55 -14.01
CA LYS A 211 -8.58 9.98 -13.90
C LYS A 211 -7.24 10.18 -13.21
N TYR A 212 -7.06 9.58 -12.03
CA TYR A 212 -5.82 9.67 -11.26
C TYR A 212 -4.62 9.24 -12.11
N THR A 213 -4.64 8.04 -12.68
CA THR A 213 -3.51 7.51 -13.46
C THR A 213 -3.21 8.38 -14.70
N ILE A 214 -4.23 8.81 -15.46
CA ILE A 214 -4.02 9.65 -16.66
C ILE A 214 -3.42 11.01 -16.29
N LEU A 215 -3.85 11.61 -15.19
CA LEU A 215 -3.31 12.89 -14.71
C LEU A 215 -1.84 12.79 -14.29
N HIS A 216 -1.38 11.61 -13.85
CA HIS A 216 0.00 11.36 -13.42
C HIS A 216 0.94 10.91 -14.55
N LEU A 217 0.41 10.57 -15.74
CA LEU A 217 1.25 10.18 -16.87
C LEU A 217 2.30 11.25 -17.22
N ASN A 218 3.42 10.83 -17.79
CA ASN A 218 4.45 11.73 -18.28
C ASN A 218 5.00 11.21 -19.61
N LYS A 219 5.92 11.95 -20.24
CA LYS A 219 6.49 11.56 -21.53
C LYS A 219 7.32 10.28 -21.47
N LYS A 220 7.79 9.88 -20.29
CA LYS A 220 8.56 8.65 -20.05
C LYS A 220 7.65 7.44 -19.76
N SER A 221 6.36 7.65 -19.49
CA SER A 221 5.40 6.58 -19.18
C SER A 221 5.28 5.59 -20.33
N LYS A 222 5.37 4.30 -20.02
CA LYS A 222 5.15 3.20 -20.98
C LYS A 222 3.81 2.55 -20.69
N LEU A 223 2.95 2.50 -21.70
CA LEU A 223 1.60 1.96 -21.61
C LEU A 223 1.43 0.92 -22.72
N ASP A 224 0.99 -0.28 -22.34
CA ASP A 224 0.75 -1.36 -23.30
C ASP A 224 -0.25 -0.94 -24.38
N ASN A 225 0.12 -1.16 -25.64
CA ASN A 225 -0.70 -0.81 -26.82
C ASN A 225 -0.99 0.69 -27.01
N VAL A 226 -0.20 1.56 -26.36
CA VAL A 226 -0.24 3.02 -26.54
C VAL A 226 1.11 3.49 -27.05
N ASN A 227 1.15 3.98 -28.30
CA ASN A 227 2.38 4.51 -28.90
C ASN A 227 2.66 5.96 -28.46
N ASN A 228 3.87 6.45 -28.75
CA ASN A 228 4.29 7.81 -28.35
C ASN A 228 3.38 8.92 -28.90
N LYS A 229 2.81 8.74 -30.11
CA LYS A 229 1.86 9.70 -30.68
C LYS A 229 0.59 9.79 -29.83
N LEU A 230 -0.01 8.64 -29.50
CA LEU A 230 -1.19 8.58 -28.65
C LEU A 230 -0.90 9.07 -27.23
N LEU A 231 0.26 8.72 -26.65
CA LEU A 231 0.67 9.26 -25.35
C LEU A 231 0.76 10.78 -25.38
N ASN A 232 1.36 11.38 -26.41
CA ASN A 232 1.42 12.84 -26.56
C ASN A 232 0.03 13.47 -26.68
N ASP A 233 -0.88 12.85 -27.45
CA ASP A 233 -2.27 13.30 -27.56
C ASP A 233 -2.98 13.23 -26.19
N VAL A 234 -2.77 12.17 -25.41
CA VAL A 234 -3.29 12.02 -24.04
C VAL A 234 -2.75 13.13 -23.13
N LEU A 235 -1.43 13.35 -23.12
CA LEU A 235 -0.81 14.37 -22.28
C LEU A 235 -1.27 15.79 -22.64
N LYS A 236 -1.52 16.06 -23.92
CA LYS A 236 -2.04 17.35 -24.40
C LYS A 236 -3.47 17.60 -23.90
N HIS A 237 -4.33 16.58 -23.90
CA HIS A 237 -5.76 16.72 -23.64
C HIS A 237 -6.20 16.33 -22.22
N ARG A 238 -5.33 15.74 -21.39
CA ARG A 238 -5.70 15.29 -20.03
C ARG A 238 -6.22 16.38 -19.09
N HIS A 239 -5.91 17.66 -19.36
CA HIS A 239 -6.37 18.79 -18.55
C HIS A 239 -7.90 18.84 -18.44
N PHE A 240 -8.64 18.36 -19.46
CA PHE A 240 -10.10 18.22 -19.39
C PHE A 240 -10.56 17.35 -18.21
N LEU A 241 -9.75 16.36 -17.80
CA LEU A 241 -10.11 15.47 -16.70
C LEU A 241 -10.07 16.15 -15.34
N GLN A 242 -9.38 17.29 -15.17
CA GLN A 242 -9.38 18.03 -13.90
C GLN A 242 -10.81 18.38 -13.46
N ASN A 243 -11.64 18.80 -14.43
CA ASN A 243 -13.05 19.15 -14.25
C ASN A 243 -14.02 18.05 -14.72
N ASP A 244 -13.59 16.78 -14.70
CA ASP A 244 -14.39 15.61 -15.10
C ASP A 244 -14.94 15.67 -16.56
N GLY A 245 -14.25 16.42 -17.43
CA GLY A 245 -14.56 16.58 -18.86
C GLY A 245 -14.21 15.36 -19.72
N TRP A 246 -14.66 14.16 -19.32
CA TRP A 246 -14.37 12.89 -19.99
C TRP A 246 -14.83 12.85 -21.45
N GLY A 247 -15.99 13.44 -21.75
CA GLY A 247 -16.51 13.54 -23.12
C GLY A 247 -15.58 14.34 -24.04
N LEU A 248 -15.07 15.48 -23.55
CA LEU A 248 -14.11 16.32 -24.29
C LEU A 248 -12.78 15.61 -24.46
N PHE A 249 -12.25 14.99 -23.41
CA PHE A 249 -11.03 14.18 -23.48
C PHE A 249 -11.15 13.08 -24.54
N ARG A 250 -12.23 12.28 -24.49
CA ARG A 250 -12.52 11.22 -25.45
C ARG A 250 -12.69 11.74 -26.88
N SER A 251 -13.40 12.86 -27.07
CA SER A 251 -13.61 13.46 -28.39
C SER A 251 -12.29 13.90 -29.04
N ASN A 252 -11.37 14.47 -28.26
CA ASN A 252 -10.09 14.97 -28.78
C ASN A 252 -9.09 13.86 -29.12
N ILE A 253 -9.07 12.75 -28.38
CA ILE A 253 -8.16 11.63 -28.69
C ILE A 253 -8.79 10.58 -29.63
N GLY A 254 -10.11 10.59 -29.77
CA GLY A 254 -10.89 9.65 -30.59
C GLY A 254 -11.32 8.39 -29.84
N PRO A 255 -12.49 7.80 -30.17
CA PRO A 255 -13.13 6.74 -29.38
C PRO A 255 -12.32 5.44 -29.30
N ILE A 256 -11.75 4.98 -30.42
CA ILE A 256 -10.95 3.74 -30.46
C ILE A 256 -9.67 3.89 -29.63
N ARG A 257 -9.03 5.06 -29.73
CA ARG A 257 -7.82 5.39 -28.98
C ARG A 257 -8.11 5.56 -27.49
N PHE A 258 -9.24 6.15 -27.14
CA PHE A 258 -9.71 6.25 -25.77
C PHE A 258 -9.86 4.87 -25.12
N GLN A 259 -10.49 3.91 -25.81
CA GLN A 259 -10.59 2.54 -25.27
C GLN A 259 -9.21 1.92 -25.03
N LYS A 260 -8.28 2.05 -25.98
CA LYS A 260 -6.90 1.56 -25.80
C LYS A 260 -6.22 2.17 -24.57
N VAL A 261 -6.43 3.46 -24.33
CA VAL A 261 -5.90 4.15 -23.14
C VAL A 261 -6.53 3.60 -21.87
N LEU A 262 -7.86 3.44 -21.81
CA LEU A 262 -8.54 2.86 -20.63
C LEU A 262 -8.04 1.44 -20.33
N SER A 263 -7.90 0.59 -21.35
CA SER A 263 -7.35 -0.76 -21.18
C SER A 263 -5.92 -0.74 -20.66
N ALA A 264 -5.08 0.17 -21.17
CA ALA A 264 -3.70 0.30 -20.70
C ALA A 264 -3.63 0.83 -19.27
N VAL A 265 -4.48 1.79 -18.91
CA VAL A 265 -4.59 2.34 -17.56
C VAL A 265 -5.07 1.29 -16.57
N ALA A 266 -6.06 0.45 -16.93
CA ALA A 266 -6.50 -0.67 -16.10
C ALA A 266 -5.33 -1.62 -15.76
N ARG A 267 -4.49 -1.94 -16.75
CA ARG A 267 -3.27 -2.75 -16.54
C ARG A 267 -2.24 -2.06 -15.66
N VAL A 268 -2.04 -0.76 -15.81
CA VAL A 268 -1.18 0.03 -14.90
C VAL A 268 -1.71 -0.02 -13.48
N ASN A 269 -3.02 0.17 -13.31
CA ASN A 269 -3.67 0.17 -12.00
C ASN A 269 -3.48 -1.15 -11.24
N MET A 270 -3.41 -2.28 -11.95
CA MET A 270 -3.12 -3.59 -11.35
C MET A 270 -1.77 -3.63 -10.60
N ASN A 271 -0.83 -2.76 -10.96
CA ASN A 271 0.50 -2.67 -10.36
C ASN A 271 0.61 -1.59 -9.28
N ILE A 272 -0.49 -0.92 -8.91
CA ILE A 272 -0.50 0.12 -7.86
C ILE A 272 -0.25 -0.47 -6.47
N THR A 273 -0.70 -1.69 -6.23
CA THR A 273 -0.50 -2.43 -4.98
C THR A 273 0.11 -3.80 -5.29
N ASP A 274 0.91 -4.33 -4.36
CA ASP A 274 1.37 -5.72 -4.48
C ASP A 274 0.18 -6.67 -4.25
N THR A 275 -0.40 -7.16 -5.36
CA THR A 275 -1.53 -8.10 -5.31
C THR A 275 -1.14 -9.40 -4.59
N LYS A 276 0.13 -9.83 -4.67
CA LYS A 276 0.61 -11.05 -3.99
C LYS A 276 0.58 -10.90 -2.46
N VAL A 277 0.82 -9.69 -1.95
CA VAL A 277 0.67 -9.38 -0.51
C VAL A 277 -0.78 -9.55 -0.07
N SER A 278 -1.72 -9.09 -0.90
CA SER A 278 -3.14 -9.02 -0.55
C SER A 278 -3.84 -10.39 -0.56
N ILE A 279 -3.43 -11.29 -1.47
CA ILE A 279 -3.99 -12.65 -1.60
C ILE A 279 -3.31 -13.68 -0.69
N ASP A 280 -2.11 -13.40 -0.16
CA ASP A 280 -1.38 -14.32 0.71
C ASP A 280 -1.97 -14.33 2.13
N LEU A 281 -2.80 -15.35 2.41
CA LEU A 281 -3.45 -15.56 3.71
C LEU A 281 -2.48 -15.81 4.88
N LYS A 282 -1.18 -15.96 4.62
CA LYS A 282 -0.16 -16.23 5.64
C LYS A 282 0.97 -15.21 5.60
N ARG A 283 0.76 -14.05 4.96
CA ARG A 283 1.78 -13.01 4.80
C ARG A 283 2.31 -12.52 6.16
N ILE A 284 3.56 -12.09 6.18
CA ILE A 284 4.12 -11.31 7.28
C ILE A 284 4.38 -9.89 6.79
N LEU A 285 4.04 -8.90 7.60
CA LEU A 285 4.27 -7.49 7.32
C LEU A 285 5.11 -6.87 8.44
N ARG A 286 5.79 -5.77 8.14
CA ARG A 286 6.62 -5.07 9.14
C ARG A 286 5.78 -4.79 10.40
N LEU A 287 6.35 -5.11 11.56
CA LEU A 287 5.73 -4.86 12.86
C LEU A 287 5.67 -3.34 13.07
N PRO A 288 4.48 -2.73 13.24
CA PRO A 288 4.39 -1.32 13.54
C PRO A 288 5.09 -0.99 14.88
N SER A 289 5.53 0.25 15.05
CA SER A 289 6.53 0.80 15.98
C SER A 289 8.01 0.49 15.69
N THR A 290 8.34 -0.53 14.89
CA THR A 290 9.74 -0.95 14.69
C THR A 290 10.47 -0.17 13.59
N LEU A 291 11.81 -0.21 13.61
CA LEU A 291 12.65 0.54 12.67
C LEU A 291 12.69 -0.11 11.27
N HIS A 292 12.58 0.70 10.22
CA HIS A 292 12.93 0.34 8.86
C HIS A 292 14.40 0.69 8.59
N SER A 293 15.31 -0.22 8.94
CA SER A 293 16.75 0.02 8.93
C SER A 293 17.38 0.40 7.59
N LYS A 294 16.74 0.21 6.43
CA LYS A 294 17.28 0.71 5.14
C LYS A 294 17.10 2.22 4.91
N VAL A 295 16.16 2.85 5.62
CA VAL A 295 15.84 4.28 5.46
C VAL A 295 15.80 5.03 6.79
N SER A 296 16.05 4.32 7.90
CA SER A 296 16.10 4.89 9.26
C SER A 296 14.80 5.57 9.72
N MET A 297 13.65 5.03 9.31
CA MET A 297 12.33 5.55 9.69
C MET A 297 11.57 4.55 10.55
N LYS A 298 10.72 5.03 11.47
CA LYS A 298 9.82 4.19 12.28
C LYS A 298 8.63 3.74 11.45
N SER A 299 8.33 2.45 11.49
CA SER A 299 7.07 1.91 10.98
C SER A 299 5.95 2.41 11.89
N THR A 300 5.09 3.31 11.45
CA THR A 300 4.24 4.12 12.35
C THR A 300 2.76 3.88 12.06
N LEU A 301 1.97 3.57 13.10
CA LEU A 301 0.51 3.54 12.99
C LEU A 301 0.00 4.97 12.81
N ILE A 302 -0.78 5.17 11.75
CA ILE A 302 -1.26 6.50 11.37
C ILE A 302 -2.63 6.73 12.01
N LYS A 303 -2.70 7.72 12.91
CA LYS A 303 -3.96 8.13 13.56
C LYS A 303 -4.85 8.94 12.62
N ASN A 304 -4.26 9.91 11.94
CA ASN A 304 -4.92 10.72 10.93
C ASN A 304 -4.02 10.83 9.70
N ILE A 305 -4.43 10.16 8.62
CA ILE A 305 -3.64 10.13 7.39
C ILE A 305 -3.56 11.50 6.73
N GLU A 306 -4.58 12.35 6.81
CA GLU A 306 -4.56 13.66 6.13
C GLU A 306 -3.42 14.54 6.67
N THR A 307 -3.21 14.53 7.99
CA THR A 307 -2.19 15.35 8.66
C THR A 307 -0.86 14.64 8.87
N PHE A 308 -0.76 13.33 8.58
CA PHE A 308 0.45 12.57 8.82
C PHE A 308 1.57 12.97 7.85
N ASP A 309 2.74 13.27 8.37
CA ASP A 309 3.97 13.49 7.61
C ASP A 309 5.06 12.49 8.07
N PRO A 310 5.53 11.59 7.19
CA PRO A 310 6.64 10.69 7.51
C PRO A 310 7.88 11.40 8.08
N PHE A 311 8.20 12.59 7.60
CA PHE A 311 9.41 13.34 7.96
C PHE A 311 9.25 14.15 9.25
N ASP A 312 8.09 14.12 9.88
CA ASP A 312 7.89 14.67 11.22
C ASP A 312 7.46 13.58 12.21
N ASP A 313 6.47 12.77 11.84
CA ASP A 313 5.83 11.81 12.75
C ASP A 313 6.60 10.49 12.89
N ALA A 314 7.32 10.07 11.84
CA ALA A 314 7.96 8.76 11.77
C ALA A 314 9.48 8.79 11.94
N VAL A 315 10.06 9.93 12.32
CA VAL A 315 11.51 10.08 12.49
C VAL A 315 11.95 9.61 13.89
N PRO A 316 12.92 8.69 14.00
CA PRO A 316 13.60 8.40 15.26
C PRO A 316 14.45 9.57 15.74
N LYS A 317 14.62 9.74 17.05
CA LYS A 317 15.43 10.82 17.64
C LYS A 317 16.88 10.79 17.13
N PHE A 318 17.49 9.61 17.04
CA PHE A 318 18.88 9.48 16.57
C PHE A 318 19.10 10.07 15.17
N VAL A 319 18.06 10.18 14.32
CA VAL A 319 18.21 10.74 12.96
C VAL A 319 18.50 12.24 13.02
N TYR A 320 17.94 12.96 14.00
CA TYR A 320 18.25 14.38 14.23
C TYR A 320 19.64 14.58 14.85
N GLU A 321 20.21 13.55 15.46
CA GLU A 321 21.53 13.57 16.10
C GLU A 321 22.67 13.16 15.14
N ARG A 322 22.34 12.75 13.92
CA ARG A 322 23.30 12.48 12.85
C ARG A 322 24.03 13.78 12.49
N ARG A 323 25.23 13.94 13.03
CA ARG A 323 26.16 14.99 12.62
C ARG A 323 26.82 14.65 11.29
#